data_AF-A0A550D1I3-F1
#
_entry.id   AF-A0A550D1I3-F1
#
_cell.length_a   1.000
_cell.length_b   1.000
_cell.length_c   1.000
_cell.angle_alpha   90.00
_cell.angle_beta   90.00
_cell.angle_gamma   90.00
#
_symmetry.space_group_name_H-M   'P 1'
#
loop_
_entity.id
_entity.type
_entity.pdbx_description
1 polymer ?
#
loop_
_entity_poly.entity_id
_entity_poly.type
_entity_poly.pdbx_seq_one_letter_code
_entity_poly.pdbx_strand_id
1 'polypeptide(L)'
;AIAIEYINGLELREVNNLDENIAKEIYDKILYTMRIAFSECKVIHGDLSPYNILINDQNEIRIIDWPQAIDSDSEDMLRNDIYNIVSFFRKFGINDSVESVMKYVRGIT
;
A
#
# COMPACT_ATOMS: atom_id res chain seq x y z
N ALA A 1 3.64 24.46 -10.79
CA ALA A 1 4.15 23.09 -10.98
C ALA A 1 4.96 22.72 -9.75
N ILE A 2 4.80 21.52 -9.21
CA ILE A 2 5.63 20.99 -8.13
C ILE A 2 6.70 20.13 -8.78
N ALA A 3 7.96 20.40 -8.48
CA ALA A 3 9.08 19.54 -8.87
C ALA A 3 9.49 18.72 -7.65
N ILE A 4 9.58 17.40 -7.82
CA ILE A 4 10.06 16.46 -6.82
C ILE A 4 11.29 15.74 -7.34
N GLU A 5 12.03 15.10 -6.43
CA GLU A 5 13.09 14.18 -6.81
C GLU A 5 12.51 13.07 -7.71
N TYR A 6 13.28 12.69 -8.73
CA TYR A 6 12.93 11.54 -9.56
C TYR A 6 13.06 10.27 -8.73
N ILE A 7 11.94 9.57 -8.54
CA ILE A 7 11.92 8.28 -7.87
C ILE A 7 12.05 7.20 -8.94
N ASN A 8 13.17 6.49 -8.95
CA ASN A 8 13.38 5.36 -9.85
C ASN A 8 12.54 4.16 -9.41
N GLY A 9 11.73 3.61 -10.32
CA GLY A 9 10.95 2.40 -10.08
C GLY A 9 9.88 2.19 -11.15
N LEU A 10 9.37 0.96 -11.24
CA LEU A 10 8.21 0.62 -12.05
C LEU A 10 6.95 0.70 -11.18
N GLU A 11 5.80 1.02 -11.79
CA GLU A 11 4.53 0.85 -11.09
C GLU A 11 4.33 -0.62 -10.72
N LEU A 12 3.91 -0.87 -9.49
CA LEU A 12 3.68 -2.22 -8.99
C LEU A 12 2.67 -2.97 -9.86
N ARG A 13 1.71 -2.25 -10.46
CA ARG A 13 0.75 -2.80 -11.44
C ARG A 13 1.43 -3.58 -12.57
N GLU A 14 2.56 -3.09 -13.08
CA GLU A 14 3.27 -3.69 -14.22
C GLU A 14 3.99 -4.99 -13.85
N VAL A 15 4.12 -5.26 -12.55
CA VAL A 15 4.73 -6.48 -12.05
C VAL A 15 3.75 -7.65 -12.15
N ASN A 16 4.11 -8.61 -12.99
CA ASN A 16 3.29 -9.80 -13.27
C ASN A 16 3.82 -11.07 -12.60
N ASN A 17 5.12 -11.17 -12.34
CA ASN A 17 5.76 -12.34 -11.77
C ASN A 17 6.63 -11.94 -10.57
N LEU A 18 6.24 -12.37 -9.38
CA LEU A 18 7.03 -12.27 -8.16
C LEU A 18 7.06 -13.65 -7.49
N ASP A 19 8.19 -14.00 -6.92
CA ASP A 19 8.25 -15.10 -5.95
C ASP A 19 7.33 -14.78 -4.76
N GLU A 20 6.67 -15.78 -4.20
CA GLU A 20 5.73 -15.60 -3.09
C GLU A 20 6.38 -14.93 -1.88
N ASN A 21 7.65 -15.23 -1.58
CA ASN A 21 8.35 -14.61 -0.45
C ASN A 21 8.64 -13.13 -0.71
N ILE A 22 9.02 -12.79 -1.94
CA ILE A 22 9.26 -11.40 -2.34
C ILE A 22 7.95 -10.61 -2.35
N ALA A 23 6.89 -11.20 -2.90
CA ALA A 23 5.55 -10.60 -2.88
C ALA A 23 5.10 -10.33 -1.45
N LYS A 24 5.34 -11.27 -0.53
CA LYS A 24 5.02 -11.12 0.89
C LYS A 24 5.81 -10.00 1.55
N GLU A 25 7.10 -9.90 1.27
CA GLU A 25 7.95 -8.80 1.76
C GLU A 25 7.43 -7.42 1.30
N ILE A 26 7.13 -7.29 0.01
CA ILE A 26 6.60 -6.05 -0.58
C ILE A 26 5.24 -5.69 0.05
N TYR A 27 4.35 -6.68 0.15
CA TYR A 27 3.04 -6.53 0.76
C TYR A 27 3.14 -6.04 2.21
N ASP A 28 4.01 -6.64 3.01
CA ASP A 28 4.21 -6.24 4.41
C ASP A 28 4.77 -4.82 4.54
N LYS A 29 5.68 -4.41 3.65
CA LYS A 29 6.16 -3.01 3.58
C LYS A 29 5.04 -2.02 3.27
N ILE A 30 4.13 -2.37 2.36
CA ILE A 30 2.96 -1.55 2.02
C ILE A 30 2.04 -1.42 3.24
N LEU A 31 1.66 -2.54 3.87
CA LEU A 31 0.79 -2.52 5.05
C LEU A 31 1.40 -1.74 6.21
N TYR A 32 2.71 -1.87 6.41
CA TYR A 32 3.43 -1.09 7.41
C TYR A 32 3.37 0.41 7.12
N THR A 33 3.56 0.81 5.85
CA THR A 33 3.44 2.21 5.43
C THR A 33 2.02 2.73 5.66
N MET A 34 0.99 1.94 5.35
CA MET A 34 -0.41 2.28 5.65
C MET A 34 -0.65 2.46 7.15
N ARG A 35 -0.06 1.59 7.99
CA ARG A 35 -0.13 1.71 9.46
C ARG A 35 0.50 3.01 9.93
N ILE A 36 1.71 3.35 9.48
CA ILE A 36 2.36 4.62 9.84
C ILE A 36 1.52 5.82 9.40
N ALA A 37 1.04 5.82 8.16
CA ALA A 37 0.16 6.87 7.64
C ALA A 37 -1.08 7.07 8.52
N PHE A 38 -1.75 5.96 8.88
CA PHE A 38 -2.95 5.99 9.71
C PHE A 38 -2.67 6.39 11.16
N SER A 39 -1.71 5.72 11.83
CA SER A 39 -1.52 5.85 13.28
C SER A 39 -0.67 7.05 13.68
N GLU A 40 0.35 7.39 12.89
CA GLU A 40 1.32 8.44 13.21
C GLU A 40 1.01 9.72 12.45
N CYS A 41 0.76 9.63 11.14
CA CYS A 41 0.47 10.80 10.31
C CYS A 41 -1.00 11.22 10.32
N LYS A 42 -1.90 10.38 10.85
CA LYS A 42 -3.36 10.62 10.93
C LYS A 42 -4.03 10.82 9.58
N VAL A 43 -3.52 10.15 8.54
CA VAL A 43 -4.05 10.22 7.18
C VAL A 43 -4.28 8.84 6.57
N ILE A 44 -5.18 8.79 5.60
CA ILE A 44 -5.44 7.67 4.68
C ILE A 44 -5.12 8.17 3.27
N HIS A 45 -4.60 7.30 2.39
CA HIS A 45 -4.27 7.71 1.03
C HIS A 45 -5.53 8.11 0.24
N GLY A 46 -6.61 7.34 0.39
CA GLY A 46 -7.94 7.64 -0.16
C GLY A 46 -8.18 7.11 -1.57
N ASP A 47 -7.13 6.74 -2.29
CA ASP A 47 -7.20 6.10 -3.61
C ASP A 47 -6.09 5.03 -3.84
N LEU A 48 -5.51 4.49 -2.77
CA LEU A 48 -4.33 3.65 -2.85
C LEU A 48 -4.59 2.43 -3.73
N SER A 49 -3.71 2.23 -4.71
CA SER A 49 -3.77 1.12 -5.65
C SER A 49 -2.36 0.78 -6.15
N PRO A 50 -2.16 -0.35 -6.86
CA PRO A 50 -0.87 -0.73 -7.44
C PRO A 50 -0.29 0.26 -8.45
N TYR A 51 -1.09 1.23 -8.92
CA TYR A 51 -0.65 2.31 -9.81
C TYR A 51 0.15 3.38 -9.04
N ASN A 52 -0.16 3.57 -7.76
CA ASN A 52 0.41 4.62 -6.92
C ASN A 52 1.55 4.08 -6.04
N ILE A 53 2.09 2.91 -6.39
CA ILE A 53 3.18 2.24 -5.69
C ILE A 53 4.29 1.95 -6.69
N LEU A 54 5.45 2.55 -6.46
CA LEU A 54 6.66 2.27 -7.23
C LEU A 54 7.48 1.20 -6.54
N ILE A 55 8.09 0.32 -7.33
CA ILE A 55 9.04 -0.70 -6.88
C ILE A 55 10.32 -0.63 -7.71
N ASN A 56 11.47 -0.65 -7.03
CA ASN A 56 12.78 -0.70 -7.70
C ASN A 56 13.32 -2.14 -7.82
N ASP A 57 14.48 -2.27 -8.45
CA ASP A 57 15.17 -3.55 -8.67
C ASP A 57 15.69 -4.21 -7.39
N GLN A 58 15.65 -3.51 -6.24
CA GLN A 58 15.95 -4.03 -4.91
C GLN A 58 14.70 -4.37 -4.08
N ASN A 59 13.51 -4.40 -4.69
CA ASN A 59 12.22 -4.63 -4.01
C ASN A 59 11.90 -3.61 -2.90
N GLU A 60 12.45 -2.40 -3.00
CA GLU A 60 12.05 -1.28 -2.17
C GLU A 60 10.82 -0.62 -2.78
N ILE A 61 9.86 -0.25 -1.92
CA ILE A 61 8.61 0.37 -2.33
C ILE A 61 8.56 1.84 -1.98
N ARG A 62 7.85 2.61 -2.80
CA ARG A 62 7.45 4.00 -2.51
C ARG A 62 5.98 4.17 -2.85
N ILE A 63 5.18 4.58 -1.87
CA ILE A 63 3.80 5.04 -2.11
C ILE A 63 3.88 6.52 -2.49
N ILE A 64 3.29 6.87 -3.64
CA ILE A 64 3.30 8.22 -4.20
C ILE A 64 1.86 8.73 -4.38
N ASP A 65 1.71 9.98 -4.79
CA ASP A 65 0.40 10.63 -5.01
C ASP A 65 -0.44 10.88 -3.73
N TRP A 66 0.26 11.22 -2.64
CA TRP A 66 -0.34 11.69 -1.39
C TRP A 66 -1.11 13.02 -1.40
N PRO A 67 -1.05 13.93 -2.41
CA PRO A 67 -1.83 15.18 -2.35
C PRO A 67 -3.35 15.01 -2.19
N GLN A 68 -3.89 13.82 -2.46
CA GLN A 68 -5.31 13.48 -2.27
C GLN A 68 -5.62 12.80 -0.93
N ALA A 69 -4.61 12.62 -0.07
CA ALA A 69 -4.79 12.00 1.23
C ALA A 69 -5.82 12.74 2.09
N ILE A 70 -6.56 11.98 2.87
CA ILE A 70 -7.65 12.46 3.73
C ILE A 70 -7.39 12.11 5.19
N ASP A 71 -8.13 12.73 6.11
CA ASP A 71 -8.04 12.43 7.53
C ASP A 71 -8.41 10.97 7.84
N SER A 72 -7.78 10.40 8.88
CA SER A 72 -7.93 9.00 9.30
C SER A 72 -9.31 8.60 9.82
N ASP A 73 -10.29 9.49 9.79
CA ASP A 73 -11.63 9.27 10.35
C ASP A 73 -12.56 8.50 9.40
N SER A 74 -12.16 8.33 8.13
CA SER A 74 -12.96 7.62 7.12
C SER A 74 -12.62 6.12 7.06
N GLU A 75 -13.38 5.32 7.81
CA GLU A 75 -13.20 3.86 7.82
C GLU A 75 -13.44 3.22 6.43
N ASP A 76 -14.40 3.73 5.65
CA ASP A 76 -14.70 3.22 4.31
C ASP A 76 -13.56 3.45 3.32
N MET A 77 -12.90 4.61 3.38
CA MET A 77 -11.77 4.91 2.50
C MET A 77 -10.55 4.06 2.85
N LEU A 78 -10.25 3.88 4.14
CA LEU A 78 -9.19 2.96 4.56
C LEU A 78 -9.49 1.52 4.10
N ARG A 79 -10.74 1.09 4.22
CA ARG A 79 -11.18 -0.24 3.80
C ARG A 79 -11.01 -0.42 2.29
N ASN A 80 -11.27 0.60 1.48
CA ASN A 80 -11.07 0.57 0.03
C ASN A 80 -9.59 0.48 -0.34
N ASP A 81 -8.73 1.29 0.28
CA ASP A 81 -7.28 1.22 0.10
C ASP A 81 -6.76 -0.20 0.41
N ILE A 82 -7.16 -0.76 1.55
CA ILE A 82 -6.79 -2.13 1.96
C ILE A 82 -7.33 -3.16 0.97
N TYR A 83 -8.59 -3.03 0.54
CA TYR A 83 -9.19 -3.95 -0.41
C TYR A 83 -8.42 -3.99 -1.73
N ASN A 84 -7.98 -2.84 -2.23
CA ASN A 84 -7.20 -2.75 -3.47
C ASN A 84 -5.87 -3.48 -3.35
N ILE A 85 -5.16 -3.28 -2.23
CA ILE A 85 -3.87 -3.94 -1.98
C ILE A 85 -4.05 -5.45 -1.78
N VAL A 86 -4.95 -5.87 -0.88
CA VAL A 86 -5.24 -7.29 -0.64
C VAL A 86 -5.64 -8.00 -1.94
N SER A 87 -6.54 -7.40 -2.72
CA SER A 87 -7.02 -8.00 -3.97
C SER A 87 -5.91 -8.14 -5.02
N PHE A 88 -5.02 -7.15 -5.11
CA PHE A 88 -3.88 -7.22 -6.03
C PHE A 88 -2.92 -8.36 -5.67
N PHE A 89 -2.62 -8.54 -4.38
CA PHE A 89 -1.63 -9.53 -3.94
C PHE A 89 -2.14 -10.99 -3.93
N ARG A 90 -3.45 -11.22 -4.06
CA ARG A 90 -4.01 -12.58 -4.23
C ARG A 90 -3.41 -13.34 -5.41
N LYS A 91 -3.06 -12.65 -6.51
CA LYS A 91 -2.44 -13.27 -7.68
C LYS A 91 -1.02 -13.81 -7.41
N PHE A 92 -0.42 -13.42 -6.29
CA PHE A 92 0.91 -13.86 -5.85
C PHE A 92 0.84 -14.83 -4.65
N GLY A 93 -0.33 -15.39 -4.34
CA GLY A 93 -0.48 -16.38 -3.26
C GLY A 93 -0.82 -15.79 -1.87
N ILE A 94 -0.89 -14.47 -1.73
CA ILE A 94 -1.21 -13.83 -0.44
C ILE A 94 -2.72 -13.76 -0.25
N ASN A 95 -3.23 -14.43 0.79
CA ASN A 95 -4.67 -14.65 1.01
C ASN A 95 -5.21 -14.04 2.32
N ASP A 96 -4.67 -12.90 2.73
CA ASP A 96 -5.19 -12.18 3.90
C ASP A 96 -6.62 -11.66 3.68
N SER A 97 -7.37 -11.56 4.78
CA SER A 97 -8.68 -10.91 4.78
C SER A 97 -8.55 -9.40 4.94
N VAL A 98 -9.48 -8.63 4.37
CA VAL A 98 -9.54 -7.18 4.59
C VAL A 98 -9.68 -6.87 6.10
N GLU A 99 -10.45 -7.67 6.82
CA GLU A 99 -10.69 -7.53 8.25
C GLU A 99 -9.41 -7.71 9.10
N SER A 100 -8.58 -8.70 8.76
CA SER A 100 -7.31 -8.91 9.47
C SER A 100 -6.33 -7.75 9.22
N VAL A 101 -6.26 -7.27 7.97
CA VAL A 101 -5.40 -6.12 7.62
C VAL A 101 -5.91 -4.83 8.26
N MET A 102 -7.23 -4.60 8.29
CA MET A 102 -7.84 -3.48 9.00
C MET A 102 -7.43 -3.43 10.47
N LYS A 103 -7.45 -4.57 11.17
CA LYS A 103 -7.01 -4.64 12.57
C LYS A 103 -5.52 -4.31 12.73
N TYR A 104 -4.69 -4.82 11.81
CA TYR A 104 -3.26 -4.54 11.80
C TYR A 104 -2.96 -3.04 11.59
N VAL A 105 -3.56 -2.43 10.56
CA VAL A 105 -3.33 -1.02 10.22
C VAL A 105 -3.83 -0.09 11.33
N ARG A 106 -4.94 -0.43 11.98
CA ARG A 106 -5.47 0.31 13.15
C ARG A 106 -4.70 0.08 14.45
N GLY A 107 -3.77 -0.89 14.48
CA GLY A 107 -3.02 -1.24 15.70
C GLY A 107 -3.84 -1.93 16.79
N ILE A 108 -4.91 -2.64 16.41
CA ILE A 108 -5.79 -3.38 17.34
C ILE A 108 -5.25 -4.80 17.66
N THR A 109 -4.21 -5.22 16.95
CA THR A 109 -3.52 -6.51 17.06
C THR A 109 -2.07 -6.35 17.47
#